data_AF-A0A9E2FTB2-F1
#
_entry.id   AF-A0A9E2FTB2-F1
#
_cell.length_a   1.000
_cell.length_b   1.000
_cell.length_c   1.000
_cell.angle_alpha   90.00
_cell.angle_beta   90.00
_cell.angle_gamma   90.00
#
_symmetry.space_group_name_H-M   'P 1'
#
loop_
_entity.id
_entity.type
_entity.pdbx_description
1 polymer ?
#
loop_
_entity_poly.entity_id
_entity_poly.type
_entity_poly.pdbx_seq_one_letter_code
_entity_poly.pdbx_strand_id
1 'polypeptide(L)'
;MKRFIIERSSDEFYTSHSGLALVGLCINRYTSLNARLKKAIPDTKDIANTDVIRSYLGLLSLGKSDFEAVSDMKEDKYFQQSLGIKAVPSPETLRQR
;
A
#
# COMPACT_ATOMS: atom_id res chain seq x y z
N MET A 1 -10.41 0.75 -0.45
CA MET A 1 -9.68 1.45 -1.51
C MET A 1 -10.65 2.35 -2.26
N LYS A 2 -10.25 3.58 -2.60
CA LYS A 2 -11.05 4.43 -3.47
C LYS A 2 -11.00 3.92 -4.91
N ARG A 3 -12.06 4.18 -5.68
CA ARG A 3 -12.03 3.91 -7.12
C ARG A 3 -11.26 5.04 -7.82
N PHE A 4 -10.15 4.69 -8.44
CA PHE A 4 -9.39 5.61 -9.28
C PHE A 4 -9.94 5.59 -10.71
N ILE A 5 -10.00 6.77 -11.32
CA ILE A 5 -10.24 6.95 -12.76
C ILE A 5 -8.90 7.34 -13.35
N ILE A 6 -8.44 6.61 -14.36
CA ILE A 6 -7.15 6.86 -15.00
C ILE A 6 -7.43 7.65 -16.27
N GLU A 7 -6.90 8.87 -16.30
CA GLU A 7 -7.04 9.77 -17.43
C GLU A 7 -5.65 10.26 -17.85
N ARG A 8 -5.48 10.47 -19.14
CA ARG A 8 -4.26 11.04 -19.71
C ARG A 8 -4.50 12.53 -19.92
N SER A 9 -3.70 13.36 -19.26
CA SER A 9 -3.68 14.80 -19.55
C SER A 9 -2.93 15.07 -20.85
N SER A 10 -3.44 16.02 -21.64
CA SER A 10 -2.81 16.55 -22.86
C SER A 10 -1.69 17.53 -22.56
N ASP A 11 -1.75 18.20 -21.40
CA ASP A 11 -0.99 19.42 -21.14
C ASP A 11 0.04 19.26 -20.02
N GLU A 12 -0.18 18.32 -19.09
CA GLU A 12 0.62 18.23 -17.87
C GLU A 12 0.85 16.78 -17.43
N PHE A 13 2.06 16.48 -16.94
CA PHE A 13 2.42 15.16 -16.43
C PHE A 13 2.42 15.16 -14.90
N TYR A 14 1.36 14.61 -14.30
CA TYR A 14 1.08 14.88 -12.89
C TYR A 14 1.60 13.87 -11.86
N THR A 15 2.11 12.71 -12.24
CA THR A 15 2.49 11.71 -11.21
C THR A 15 3.55 10.73 -11.71
N SER A 16 4.71 10.68 -11.05
CA SER A 16 5.70 9.59 -11.20
C SER A 16 5.19 8.25 -10.65
N HIS A 17 4.17 8.26 -9.79
CA HIS A 17 3.73 7.10 -9.00
C HIS A 17 2.26 6.70 -9.20
N SER A 18 1.59 7.15 -10.28
CA SER A 18 0.19 6.79 -10.55
C SER A 18 -0.06 5.29 -10.68
N GLY A 19 0.97 4.53 -11.08
CA GLY A 19 0.92 3.08 -11.15
C GLY A 19 0.62 2.40 -9.82
N LEU A 20 0.84 3.07 -8.68
CA LEU A 20 0.54 2.50 -7.36
C LEU A 20 -0.94 2.18 -7.19
N ALA A 21 -1.84 2.98 -7.79
CA ALA A 21 -3.27 2.69 -7.79
C ALA A 21 -3.59 1.36 -8.52
N LEU A 22 -2.86 1.06 -9.61
CA LEU A 22 -2.98 -0.21 -10.33
C LEU A 22 -2.43 -1.38 -9.51
N VAL A 23 -1.29 -1.20 -8.84
CA VAL A 23 -0.70 -2.20 -7.93
C VAL A 23 -1.69 -2.55 -6.83
N GLY A 24 -2.26 -1.54 -6.18
CA GLY A 24 -3.28 -1.75 -5.17
C GLY A 24 -4.49 -2.50 -5.75
N LEU A 25 -4.97 -2.14 -6.95
CA LEU A 25 -6.09 -2.81 -7.60
C LEU A 25 -5.78 -4.30 -7.83
N CYS A 26 -4.59 -4.62 -8.34
CA CYS A 26 -4.09 -5.99 -8.49
C CYS A 26 -4.15 -6.75 -7.17
N ILE A 27 -3.52 -6.24 -6.12
CA ILE A 27 -3.47 -6.88 -4.81
C ILE A 27 -4.88 -7.09 -4.24
N ASN A 28 -5.74 -6.07 -4.31
CA ASN A 28 -7.00 -6.07 -3.59
C ASN A 28 -8.16 -6.74 -4.32
N ARG A 29 -8.15 -6.73 -5.66
CA ARG A 29 -9.24 -7.28 -6.48
C ARG A 29 -8.88 -8.57 -7.18
N TYR A 30 -7.63 -8.70 -7.63
CA TYR A 30 -7.20 -9.81 -8.49
C TYR A 30 -6.38 -10.87 -7.75
N THR A 31 -6.20 -10.74 -6.43
CA THR A 31 -5.60 -11.78 -5.60
C THR A 31 -6.48 -12.17 -4.42
N SER A 32 -6.25 -13.36 -3.87
CA SER A 32 -6.84 -13.82 -2.61
C SER A 32 -5.98 -13.47 -1.38
N LEU A 33 -4.94 -12.62 -1.53
CA LEU A 33 -3.96 -12.32 -0.50
C LEU A 33 -4.61 -11.90 0.82
N ASN A 34 -5.58 -10.98 0.76
CA ASN A 34 -6.25 -10.46 1.95
C ASN A 34 -7.02 -11.54 2.73
N ALA A 35 -7.71 -12.42 2.02
CA ALA A 35 -8.45 -13.52 2.64
C ALA A 35 -7.49 -14.54 3.27
N ARG A 36 -6.38 -14.84 2.58
CA ARG A 36 -5.35 -15.75 3.08
C ARG A 36 -4.62 -15.19 4.30
N LEU A 37 -4.25 -13.90 4.28
CA LEU A 37 -3.60 -13.24 5.41
C LEU A 37 -4.48 -13.23 6.65
N LYS A 38 -5.76 -12.87 6.52
CA LYS A 38 -6.70 -12.89 7.65
C LYS A 38 -6.88 -14.27 8.27
N LYS A 39 -6.75 -15.34 7.48
CA LYS A 39 -6.82 -16.72 7.97
C LYS A 39 -5.51 -17.18 8.61
N ALA A 40 -4.38 -16.74 8.08
CA ALA A 40 -3.06 -17.20 8.48
C ALA A 40 -2.51 -16.45 9.71
N ILE A 41 -2.80 -15.15 9.84
CA ILE A 41 -2.22 -14.30 10.88
C ILE A 41 -3.34 -13.49 11.55
N PRO A 42 -3.65 -13.75 12.84
CA PRO A 42 -4.62 -12.95 13.57
C PRO A 42 -4.15 -11.50 13.67
N ASP A 43 -5.07 -10.55 13.53
CA ASP A 43 -4.75 -9.13 13.64
C ASP A 43 -4.30 -8.79 15.07
N THR A 44 -3.27 -7.96 15.19
CA THR A 44 -2.85 -7.35 16.46
C THR A 44 -3.64 -6.05 16.70
N LYS A 45 -3.63 -5.55 17.94
CA LYS A 45 -4.53 -4.44 18.36
C LYS A 45 -4.32 -3.13 17.58
N ASP A 46 -3.10 -2.83 17.16
CA ASP A 46 -2.76 -1.46 16.72
C ASP A 46 -2.75 -1.28 15.20
N ILE A 47 -2.32 -2.30 14.45
CA ILE A 47 -2.32 -2.26 12.97
C ILE A 47 -2.54 -3.65 12.39
N ALA A 48 -3.46 -3.74 11.43
CA ALA A 48 -3.81 -5.00 10.77
C ALA A 48 -2.62 -5.55 9.97
N ASN A 49 -2.42 -6.87 9.98
CA ASN A 49 -1.33 -7.49 9.19
C ASN A 49 -1.49 -7.21 7.69
N THR A 50 -2.74 -7.10 7.24
CA THR A 50 -3.04 -6.73 5.85
C THR A 50 -2.52 -5.33 5.50
N ASP A 51 -2.54 -4.38 6.42
CA ASP A 51 -2.02 -3.03 6.18
C ASP A 51 -0.49 -3.02 6.16
N VAL A 52 0.15 -3.83 7.02
CA VAL A 52 1.61 -4.02 7.03
C VAL A 52 2.10 -4.57 5.69
N ILE A 53 1.55 -5.71 5.26
CA ILE A 53 1.97 -6.38 4.01
C ILE A 53 1.68 -5.52 2.78
N ARG A 54 0.53 -4.87 2.71
CA ARG A 54 0.20 -3.97 1.60
C ARG A 54 1.14 -2.76 1.55
N SER A 55 1.50 -2.20 2.71
CA SER A 55 2.47 -1.11 2.78
C SER A 55 3.83 -1.55 2.23
N TYR A 56 4.31 -2.74 2.58
CA TYR A 56 5.56 -3.24 2.05
C TYR A 56 5.52 -3.49 0.54
N LEU A 57 4.45 -4.11 0.04
CA LEU A 57 4.25 -4.30 -1.41
C LEU A 57 4.21 -2.97 -2.16
N GLY A 58 3.59 -1.95 -1.55
CA GLY A 58 3.60 -0.58 -2.07
C GLY A 58 5.01 -0.03 -2.22
N LEU A 59 5.83 -0.11 -1.17
CA LEU A 59 7.22 0.35 -1.21
C LEU A 59 8.06 -0.40 -2.27
N LEU A 60 7.93 -1.72 -2.32
CA LEU A 60 8.63 -2.53 -3.33
C LEU A 60 8.24 -2.12 -4.76
N SER A 61 6.96 -1.82 -4.99
CA SER A 61 6.49 -1.32 -6.29
C SER A 61 7.03 0.07 -6.66
N LEU A 62 7.45 0.86 -5.67
CA LEU A 62 8.11 2.14 -5.84
C LEU A 62 9.64 2.01 -5.92
N GLY A 63 10.18 0.78 -5.89
CA GLY A 63 11.63 0.52 -5.88
C GLY A 63 12.30 0.81 -4.54
N LYS A 64 11.52 0.97 -3.45
CA LYS A 64 12.02 1.23 -2.10
C LYS A 64 12.04 -0.09 -1.31
N SER A 65 13.21 -0.68 -1.11
CA SER A 65 13.37 -1.93 -0.34
C SER A 65 13.71 -1.70 1.14
N ASP A 66 14.15 -0.50 1.50
CA ASP A 66 14.47 -0.14 2.88
C ASP A 66 13.19 0.08 3.70
N PHE A 67 13.15 -0.49 4.90
CA PHE A 67 12.01 -0.37 5.81
C PHE A 67 11.83 1.06 6.32
N GLU A 68 12.89 1.84 6.42
CA GLU A 68 12.80 3.25 6.84
C GLU A 68 11.98 4.10 5.87
N ALA A 69 11.94 3.70 4.59
CA ALA A 69 11.23 4.43 3.55
C ALA A 69 9.70 4.45 3.74
N VAL A 70 9.16 3.62 4.66
CA VAL A 70 7.74 3.66 5.03
C VAL A 70 7.38 4.92 5.84
N SER A 71 8.35 5.51 6.53
CA SER A 71 8.14 6.72 7.35
C SER A 71 7.65 7.89 6.50
N ASP A 72 8.18 8.03 5.29
CA ASP A 72 7.77 9.04 4.31
C ASP A 72 6.29 8.90 3.91
N MET A 73 5.71 7.71 4.05
CA MET A 73 4.35 7.40 3.58
C MET A 73 3.27 7.69 4.62
N LYS A 74 3.62 8.03 5.87
CA LYS A 74 2.65 8.23 6.97
C LYS A 74 1.56 9.25 6.64
N GLU A 75 1.94 10.37 6.04
CA GLU A 75 1.04 11.46 5.64
C GLU A 75 0.67 11.40 4.14
N ASP A 76 1.17 10.40 3.41
CA ASP A 76 0.87 10.22 2.00
C ASP A 76 -0.52 9.56 1.83
N LYS A 77 -1.53 10.42 1.69
CA LYS A 77 -2.92 10.02 1.42
C LYS A 77 -3.05 9.25 0.11
N TYR A 78 -2.22 9.54 -0.90
CA TYR A 78 -2.29 8.85 -2.18
C TYR A 78 -1.80 7.41 -2.02
N PHE A 79 -0.69 7.20 -1.30
CA PHE A 79 -0.18 5.86 -0.96
C PHE A 79 -1.22 5.03 -0.22
N GLN A 80 -1.80 5.59 0.85
CA GLN A 80 -2.82 4.92 1.65
C GLN A 80 -4.06 4.55 0.82
N GLN A 81 -4.58 5.50 0.03
CA GLN A 81 -5.78 5.29 -0.78
C GLN A 81 -5.55 4.30 -1.91
N SER A 82 -4.38 4.35 -2.54
CA SER A 82 -3.97 3.45 -3.62
C SER A 82 -3.90 2.00 -3.13
N LEU A 83 -3.33 1.76 -1.96
CA LEU A 83 -3.20 0.40 -1.41
C LEU A 83 -4.44 -0.04 -0.61
N GLY A 84 -5.33 0.90 -0.26
CA GLY A 84 -6.52 0.63 0.53
C GLY A 84 -6.21 0.24 1.97
N ILE A 85 -5.13 0.80 2.53
CA ILE A 85 -4.71 0.62 3.92
C ILE A 85 -5.31 1.72 4.79
N LYS A 86 -5.55 1.43 6.08
CA LYS A 86 -6.09 2.38 7.06
C LYS A 86 -4.98 3.05 7.86
N ALA A 87 -3.90 2.33 8.12
CA ALA A 87 -2.74 2.83 8.84
C ALA A 87 -1.45 2.46 8.11
N VAL A 88 -0.46 3.35 8.18
CA VAL A 88 0.90 3.08 7.70
C VAL A 88 1.72 2.56 8.88
N PRO A 89 2.37 1.39 8.78
CA PRO A 89 3.19 0.85 9.85
C PRO A 89 4.40 1.73 10.13
N SER A 90 4.98 1.60 11.32
CA SER A 90 6.32 2.12 11.57
C SER A 90 7.40 1.24 10.89
N PRO A 91 8.61 1.75 10.65
CA PRO A 91 9.72 0.94 10.14
C PRO A 91 9.97 -0.32 10.97
N GLU A 92 9.88 -0.21 12.30
CA GLU A 92 10.07 -1.32 13.23
C GLU A 92 8.96 -2.36 13.08
N THR A 93 7.72 -1.91 12.97
CA THR A 93 6.56 -2.79 12.75
C THR A 93 6.72 -3.57 11.45
N LEU A 94 7.12 -2.88 10.38
CA LEU A 94 7.31 -3.46 9.04
C LEU A 94 8.48 -4.46 8.99
N ARG A 95 9.50 -4.25 9.81
CA ARG A 95 10.68 -5.15 9.91
C ARG A 95 10.36 -6.42 10.71
N GLN A 96 9.47 -6.32 11.70
CA GLN A 96 9.16 -7.40 12.62
C GLN A 96 8.00 -8.32 12.16
N ARG A 97 7.15 -7.85 11.25
CA ARG A 97 5.90 -8.52 10.85
C ARG A 97 5.77 -8.62 9.34
#